data_AF-A0A967SFR7-F1
#
_entry.id   AF-A0A967SFR7-F1
#
_cell.length_a   1.000
_cell.length_b   1.000
_cell.length_c   1.000
_cell.angle_alpha   90.00
_cell.angle_beta   90.00
_cell.angle_gamma   90.00
#
_symmetry.space_group_name_H-M   'P 1'
#
loop_
_entity.id
_entity.type
_entity.pdbx_description
1 polymer ?
#
loop_
_entity_poly.entity_id
_entity_poly.type
_entity_poly.pdbx_seq_one_letter_code
_entity_poly.pdbx_strand_id
1 'polypeptide(L)'
;VPRPPTAAEYRALVNEFWWETLYVGKYVSRNELLPARYSLEAVLRYECLVPMLEWYVQITRDWEQSVGVRGRGLRWLLDLDDREML
;
A
#
# COMPACT_ATOMS: atom_id res chain seq x y z
N VAL A 1 14.10 2.65 7.35
CA VAL A 1 13.75 1.31 6.84
C VAL A 1 12.58 0.81 7.68
N PRO A 2 11.49 0.27 7.11
CA PRO A 2 10.41 -0.26 7.93
C PRO A 2 10.95 -1.41 8.80
N ARG A 3 10.35 -1.63 9.96
CA ARG A 3 10.60 -2.86 10.73
C ARG A 3 9.70 -3.99 10.19
N PRO A 4 10.08 -5.27 10.39
CA PRO A 4 9.18 -6.38 10.15
C PRO A 4 7.84 -6.17 10.88
N PRO A 5 6.69 -6.33 10.18
CA PRO A 5 5.40 -6.28 10.84
C PRO A 5 5.22 -7.52 11.72
N THR A 6 4.52 -7.35 12.83
CA THR A 6 3.93 -8.49 13.52
C THR A 6 2.80 -9.07 12.68
N ALA A 7 2.45 -10.34 12.91
CA ALA A 7 1.33 -10.97 12.21
C ALA A 7 -0.01 -10.23 12.45
N ALA A 8 -0.17 -9.56 13.58
CA ALA A 8 -1.37 -8.76 13.88
C ALA A 8 -1.40 -7.47 13.04
N GLU A 9 -0.29 -6.75 12.94
CA GLU A 9 -0.16 -5.54 12.13
C GLU A 9 -0.38 -5.83 10.64
N TYR A 10 0.22 -6.92 10.15
CA TYR A 10 0.00 -7.36 8.78
C TYR A 10 -1.48 -7.63 8.49
N ARG A 11 -2.15 -8.42 9.35
CA ARG A 11 -3.58 -8.72 9.17
C ARG A 11 -4.46 -7.48 9.27
N ALA A 12 -4.16 -6.58 10.20
CA ALA A 12 -4.90 -5.33 10.34
C ALA A 12 -4.81 -4.49 9.05
N LEU A 13 -3.61 -4.35 8.49
CA LEU A 13 -3.40 -3.58 7.27
C LEU A 13 -4.06 -4.21 6.04
N VAL A 14 -3.98 -5.53 5.90
CA VAL A 14 -4.66 -6.26 4.82
C VAL A 14 -6.18 -6.11 4.92
N ASN A 15 -6.74 -6.17 6.13
CA ASN A 15 -8.16 -5.94 6.34
C ASN A 15 -8.56 -4.50 5.97
N GLU A 16 -7.77 -3.51 6.38
CA GLU A 16 -8.00 -2.11 6.05
C GLU A 16 -7.97 -1.88 4.53
N PHE A 17 -7.00 -2.48 3.84
CA PHE A 17 -6.92 -2.42 2.37
C PHE A 17 -8.22 -2.88 1.73
N TRP A 18 -8.73 -4.06 2.10
CA TRP A 18 -9.98 -4.56 1.53
C TRP A 18 -11.19 -3.69 1.92
N TRP A 19 -11.22 -3.18 3.15
CA TRP A 19 -12.29 -2.29 3.59
C TRP A 19 -12.34 -0.98 2.78
N GLU A 20 -11.19 -0.37 2.54
CA GLU A 20 -11.08 0.83 1.70
C GLU A 20 -11.42 0.57 0.24
N THR A 21 -11.09 -0.61 -0.32
CA THR A 21 -11.57 -0.96 -1.68
C THR A 21 -13.09 -0.95 -1.78
N LEU A 22 -13.80 -1.42 -0.74
CA LEU A 22 -15.26 -1.38 -0.68
C LEU A 22 -15.78 0.05 -0.58
N TYR A 23 -15.12 0.92 0.19
CA TYR A 23 -15.49 2.34 0.27
C TYR A 23 -15.29 3.07 -1.04
N VAL A 24 -14.15 2.88 -1.71
CA VAL A 24 -13.92 3.44 -3.05
C VAL A 24 -15.05 3.00 -3.99
N GLY A 25 -15.38 1.71 -4.05
CA GLY A 25 -16.48 1.20 -4.86
C GLY A 25 -17.84 1.83 -4.52
N LYS A 26 -18.16 1.93 -3.22
CA LYS A 26 -19.38 2.58 -2.72
C LYS A 26 -19.45 4.04 -3.15
N TYR A 27 -18.39 4.81 -2.96
CA TYR A 27 -18.35 6.24 -3.31
C TYR A 27 -18.47 6.45 -4.82
N VAL A 28 -17.78 5.64 -5.63
CA VAL A 28 -17.89 5.66 -7.09
C VAL A 28 -19.33 5.36 -7.52
N SER A 29 -19.98 4.34 -6.95
CA SER A 29 -21.37 3.99 -7.31
C SER A 29 -22.40 5.08 -6.99
N ARG A 30 -22.08 6.00 -6.08
CA ARG A 30 -22.92 7.13 -5.67
C ARG A 30 -22.51 8.44 -6.33
N ASN A 31 -21.53 8.40 -7.24
CA ASN A 31 -20.95 9.58 -7.88
C ASN A 31 -20.34 10.58 -6.87
N GLU A 32 -19.89 10.08 -5.70
CA GLU A 32 -19.24 10.86 -4.64
C GLU A 32 -17.71 10.92 -4.90
N LEU A 33 -17.29 11.67 -5.91
CA LEU A 33 -15.91 11.62 -6.42
C LEU A 33 -14.83 12.14 -5.45
N LEU A 34 -15.15 13.12 -4.61
CA LEU A 34 -14.20 13.65 -3.62
C LEU A 34 -13.82 12.62 -2.54
N PRO A 35 -14.77 11.98 -1.84
CA PRO A 35 -14.43 10.92 -0.90
C PRO A 35 -13.87 9.68 -1.61
N ALA A 36 -14.35 9.33 -2.82
CA ALA A 36 -13.75 8.26 -3.61
C ALA A 36 -12.25 8.49 -3.86
N ARG A 37 -11.87 9.71 -4.27
CA ARG A 37 -10.48 10.08 -4.49
C ARG A 37 -9.68 10.07 -3.19
N TYR A 38 -10.24 10.53 -2.07
CA TYR A 38 -9.54 10.49 -0.79
C TYR A 38 -9.27 9.05 -0.34
N SER A 39 -10.30 8.19 -0.31
CA SER A 39 -10.13 6.77 0.03
C SER A 39 -9.15 6.07 -0.90
N LEU A 40 -9.21 6.31 -2.21
CA LEU A 40 -8.30 5.69 -3.18
C LEU A 40 -6.85 6.18 -3.01
N GLU A 41 -6.66 7.49 -3.00
CA GLU A 41 -5.33 8.09 -3.10
C GLU A 41 -4.62 8.17 -1.76
N ALA A 42 -5.31 8.63 -0.71
CA ALA A 42 -4.69 8.81 0.60
C ALA A 42 -4.64 7.48 1.35
N VAL A 43 -5.78 6.84 1.56
CA VAL A 43 -5.87 5.70 2.46
C VAL A 43 -5.42 4.41 1.78
N LEU A 44 -6.12 4.00 0.71
CA LEU A 44 -5.86 2.74 0.03
C LEU A 44 -4.43 2.68 -0.54
N ARG A 45 -3.97 3.75 -1.20
CA ARG A 45 -2.61 3.77 -1.75
C ARG A 45 -1.54 4.01 -0.67
N TYR A 46 -1.56 5.15 0.02
CA TYR A 46 -0.42 5.53 0.87
C TYR A 46 -0.48 4.93 2.27
N GLU A 47 -1.65 4.69 2.83
CA GLU A 47 -1.78 4.11 4.17
C GLU A 47 -1.82 2.59 4.15
N CYS A 48 -2.24 1.96 3.04
CA CYS A 48 -2.32 0.50 2.91
C CYS A 48 -1.31 -0.11 1.93
N LEU A 49 -1.45 0.16 0.63
CA LEU A 49 -0.68 -0.52 -0.42
C LEU A 49 0.82 -0.25 -0.33
N VAL A 50 1.22 1.02 -0.18
CA VAL A 50 2.64 1.41 -0.13
C VAL A 50 3.36 0.72 1.04
N PRO A 51 2.86 0.74 2.30
CA PRO A 51 3.48 0.00 3.39
C PRO A 51 3.57 -1.52 3.15
N MET A 52 2.54 -2.12 2.54
CA MET A 52 2.58 -3.55 2.18
C MET A 52 3.68 -3.86 1.16
N LEU A 53 3.83 -3.02 0.13
CA LEU A 53 4.92 -3.15 -0.86
C LEU A 53 6.29 -2.89 -0.22
N GLU A 54 6.39 -1.93 0.69
CA GLU A 54 7.61 -1.66 1.46
C GLU A 54 8.02 -2.88 2.30
N TRP A 55 7.06 -3.58 2.93
CA TRP A 55 7.35 -4.84 3.62
C TRP A 55 7.76 -5.93 2.65
N TYR A 56 7.05 -6.11 1.55
CA TYR A 56 7.33 -7.13 0.54
C TYR A 56 8.77 -7.05 0.02
N VAL A 57 9.22 -5.85 -0.38
CA VAL A 57 10.59 -5.69 -0.90
C VAL A 57 11.67 -5.95 0.16
N GLN A 58 11.36 -5.76 1.45
CA GLN A 58 12.32 -5.96 2.54
C GLN A 58 12.46 -7.43 2.96
N ILE A 59 11.51 -8.31 2.63
CA ILE A 59 11.55 -9.74 3.01
C ILE A 59 12.87 -10.40 2.57
N THR A 60 13.38 -10.07 1.39
CA THR A 60 14.61 -10.65 0.82
C THR A 60 15.86 -9.80 1.09
N ARG A 61 15.74 -8.71 1.88
CA ARG A 61 16.78 -7.69 2.06
C ARG A 61 17.09 -7.40 3.53
N ASP A 62 16.71 -8.32 4.40
CA ASP A 62 16.99 -8.31 5.83
C ASP A 62 16.58 -7.00 6.56
N TRP A 63 15.64 -6.25 6.00
CA TRP A 63 15.14 -5.01 6.59
C TRP A 63 16.21 -3.92 6.78
N GLU A 64 17.21 -3.87 5.89
CA GLU A 64 18.32 -2.91 5.97
C GLU A 64 18.27 -1.80 4.92
N GLN A 65 17.39 -1.90 3.90
CA GLN A 65 17.36 -0.96 2.78
C GLN A 65 16.19 0.03 2.86
N SER A 66 16.47 1.33 2.84
CA SER A 66 15.41 2.34 2.79
C SER A 66 14.73 2.39 1.43
N VAL A 67 13.40 2.35 1.42
CA VAL A 67 12.56 2.54 0.22
C VAL A 67 12.34 4.04 -0.10
N GLY A 68 12.82 4.94 0.76
CA GLY A 68 12.62 6.39 0.61
C GLY A 68 11.21 6.85 0.98
N VAL A 69 10.99 8.16 0.99
CA VAL A 69 9.72 8.76 1.46
C VAL A 69 8.56 8.36 0.55
N ARG A 70 7.47 7.83 1.13
CA ARG A 70 6.22 7.47 0.45
C ARG A 70 6.43 6.57 -0.76
N GLY A 71 7.20 5.49 -0.61
CA GLY A 71 7.41 4.52 -1.68
C GLY A 71 8.23 5.01 -2.88
N ARG A 72 8.92 6.16 -2.81
CA ARG A 72 9.71 6.73 -3.93
C ARG A 72 10.66 5.72 -4.58
N GLY A 73 11.23 4.81 -3.80
CA GLY A 73 12.16 3.78 -4.23
C GLY A 73 11.50 2.51 -4.76
N LEU A 74 10.19 2.29 -4.55
CA LEU A 74 9.50 1.04 -4.92
C LEU A 74 9.67 0.70 -6.40
N ARG A 75 9.56 1.70 -7.28
CA ARG A 75 9.76 1.53 -8.73
C ARG A 75 11.10 0.87 -9.09
N TRP A 76 12.14 1.08 -8.29
CA TRP A 76 13.48 0.55 -8.55
C TRP A 76 13.75 -0.76 -7.81
N LEU A 77 13.04 -0.98 -6.70
CA LEU A 77 13.23 -2.11 -5.80
C LEU A 77 12.33 -3.31 -6.13
N LEU A 78 11.19 -3.06 -6.79
CA LEU A 78 10.33 -4.10 -7.35
C LEU A 78 10.95 -4.67 -8.63
N ASP A 79 10.73 -5.96 -8.85
CA ASP A 79 11.13 -6.65 -10.07
C ASP A 79 10.33 -6.13 -11.27
N LEU A 80 10.79 -6.43 -12.49
CA LEU A 80 10.18 -5.87 -13.71
C LEU A 80 8.69 -6.22 -13.83
N ASP A 81 8.33 -7.47 -13.50
CA ASP A 81 6.94 -7.94 -13.54
C ASP A 81 6.07 -7.27 -12.46
N ASP A 82 6.65 -6.98 -11.28
CA ASP A 82 5.95 -6.32 -10.17
C ASP A 82 5.74 -4.82 -10.39
N ARG A 83 6.47 -4.19 -11.32
CA ARG A 83 6.36 -2.74 -11.61
C ARG A 83 5.11 -2.37 -12.39
N GLU A 84 4.50 -3.30 -13.13
CA GLU A 84 3.27 -3.02 -13.88
C GLU A 84 2.08 -2.75 -12.95
N MET A 85 2.20 -3.07 -11.66
CA MET A 85 1.19 -2.83 -10.64
C MET A 85 1.18 -1.39 -10.09
N LEU A 86 2.17 -0.55 -10.43
CA LEU A 86 2.32 0.85 -9.99
C LEU A 86 1.92 1.86 -11.07
#